data_AF-A0A535T4V0-F1
#
_entry.id   AF-A0A535T4V0-F1
#
_cell.length_a   1.000
_cell.length_b   1.000
_cell.length_c   1.000
_cell.angle_alpha   90.00
_cell.angle_beta   90.00
_cell.angle_gamma   90.00
#
_symmetry.space_group_name_H-M   'P 1'
#
loop_
_entity.id
_entity.type
_entity.pdbx_description
1 polymer ?
#
loop_
_entity_poly.entity_id
_entity_poly.type
_entity_poly.pdbx_seq_one_letter_code
_entity_poly.pdbx_strand_id
1 'polypeptide(L)'
;IVDWARSLRMYVIVDMHQNAFSHFVGAGDSTVDLAYNSGAPDWATFTDGMPSHVSAGQRELNAAVLEATTNFWYDRDGIQDEYLAALAFVASRFRDDPVVAGYGVYNEPLFGWSVPPGFEDLLLFPFYRRAIDAITGVRDGIPCWSGFFMPAPCGYRD
;
A
#
# COMPACT_ATOMS: atom_id res chain seq x y z
N ILE A 1 -12.69 6.85 18.08
CA ILE A 1 -11.24 7.18 18.18
C ILE A 1 -10.97 8.64 17.84
N VAL A 2 -11.23 9.12 16.62
CA VAL A 2 -11.01 10.54 16.24
C VAL A 2 -11.73 11.53 17.18
N ASP A 3 -12.97 11.24 17.58
CA ASP A 3 -13.69 12.09 18.54
C ASP A 3 -13.04 12.14 19.94
N TRP A 4 -12.39 11.06 20.36
CA TRP A 4 -11.62 11.04 21.62
C TRP A 4 -10.34 11.86 21.49
N ALA A 5 -9.67 11.81 20.33
CA ALA A 5 -8.53 12.68 20.06
C ALA A 5 -8.96 14.16 20.07
N ARG A 6 -10.13 14.48 19.52
CA ARG A 6 -10.72 15.82 19.57
C ARG A 6 -10.90 16.33 20.99
N SER A 7 -11.53 15.53 21.86
CA SER A 7 -11.79 15.94 23.25
C SER A 7 -10.50 16.15 24.04
N LEU A 8 -9.43 15.46 23.68
CA LEU A 8 -8.11 15.57 24.28
C LEU A 8 -7.17 16.54 23.55
N ARG A 9 -7.63 17.24 22.51
CA ARG A 9 -6.85 18.21 21.71
C ARG A 9 -5.60 17.58 21.09
N MET A 10 -5.72 16.35 20.61
CA MET A 10 -4.66 15.62 19.90
C MET A 10 -4.97 15.58 18.40
N TYR A 11 -3.98 15.88 17.58
CA TYR A 11 -4.07 15.64 16.13
C TYR A 11 -3.90 14.15 15.81
N VAL A 12 -4.53 13.71 14.73
CA VAL A 12 -4.50 12.33 14.25
C VAL A 12 -3.90 12.28 12.85
N ILE A 13 -2.98 11.33 12.64
CA ILE A 13 -2.62 10.85 11.31
C ILE A 13 -3.30 9.50 11.14
N VAL A 14 -4.08 9.34 10.07
CA VAL A 14 -4.70 8.05 9.74
C VAL A 14 -3.71 7.27 8.89
N ASP A 15 -3.17 6.18 9.45
CA ASP A 15 -2.13 5.37 8.81
C ASP A 15 -2.73 4.11 8.16
N MET A 16 -2.52 3.94 6.86
CA MET A 16 -2.86 2.73 6.12
C MET A 16 -1.77 1.67 6.36
N HIS A 17 -1.85 1.07 7.54
CA HIS A 17 -0.78 0.25 8.10
C HIS A 17 -0.73 -1.17 7.51
N GLN A 18 0.48 -1.69 7.32
CA GLN A 18 0.75 -3.08 6.97
C GLN A 18 2.03 -3.56 7.66
N ASN A 19 2.12 -4.87 7.88
CA ASN A 19 3.33 -5.56 8.26
C ASN A 19 3.46 -6.80 7.39
N ALA A 20 4.53 -6.89 6.60
CA ALA A 20 4.74 -7.97 5.64
C ALA A 20 3.52 -8.24 4.73
N PHE A 21 2.95 -7.15 4.20
CA PHE A 21 1.85 -7.08 3.25
C PHE A 21 0.48 -7.58 3.75
N SER A 22 0.38 -8.82 4.21
CA SER A 22 -0.89 -9.47 4.53
C SER A 22 -0.73 -10.67 5.47
N HIS A 23 -1.75 -10.93 6.28
CA HIS A 23 -1.88 -12.18 7.04
C HIS A 23 -2.17 -13.38 6.12
N PHE A 24 -2.65 -13.14 4.90
CA PHE A 24 -3.11 -14.15 3.95
C PHE A 24 -2.03 -14.60 2.96
N VAL A 25 -0.75 -14.30 3.23
CA VAL A 25 0.39 -14.77 2.40
C VAL A 25 0.63 -16.29 2.47
N GLY A 26 -0.25 -17.02 3.13
CA GLY A 26 -0.24 -18.47 3.25
C GLY A 26 0.43 -18.95 4.54
N ALA A 27 -0.15 -19.99 5.14
CA ALA A 27 0.49 -20.72 6.22
C ALA A 27 1.81 -21.30 5.71
N GLY A 28 2.92 -20.87 6.32
CA GLY A 28 4.25 -21.31 5.94
C GLY A 28 4.75 -22.49 6.74
N ASP A 29 6.06 -22.71 6.69
CA ASP A 29 6.73 -23.65 7.58
C ASP A 29 6.90 -23.07 9.02
N SER A 30 7.63 -23.78 9.87
CA SER A 30 7.85 -23.38 11.27
C SER A 30 8.58 -22.04 11.45
N THR A 31 9.08 -21.41 10.37
CA THR A 31 9.71 -20.09 10.43
C THR A 31 8.70 -18.95 10.38
N VAL A 32 7.45 -19.23 9.98
CA VAL A 32 6.42 -18.21 9.76
C VAL A 32 5.53 -18.04 10.99
N ASP A 33 5.43 -16.81 11.49
CA ASP A 33 4.42 -16.41 12.47
C ASP A 33 3.54 -15.29 11.87
N LEU A 34 2.36 -15.67 11.38
CA LEU A 34 1.42 -14.74 10.74
C LEU A 34 0.74 -13.78 11.73
N ALA A 35 0.86 -13.99 13.04
CA ALA A 35 0.24 -13.10 14.04
C ALA A 35 0.80 -11.67 13.98
N TYR A 36 1.99 -11.51 13.41
CA TYR A 36 2.66 -10.22 13.22
C TYR A 36 2.51 -9.66 11.81
N ASN A 37 1.71 -10.30 10.95
CA ASN A 37 1.40 -9.83 9.62
C ASN A 37 0.03 -9.14 9.58
N SER A 38 -0.05 -8.03 8.85
CA SER A 38 -1.28 -7.24 8.72
C SER A 38 -1.25 -6.43 7.42
N GLY A 39 -2.41 -5.89 7.02
CA GLY A 39 -2.53 -5.01 5.88
C GLY A 39 -3.59 -5.48 4.91
N ALA A 40 -3.16 -5.95 3.74
CA ALA A 40 -4.04 -6.29 2.64
C ALA A 40 -5.01 -7.44 2.98
N PRO A 41 -6.25 -7.40 2.48
CA PRO A 41 -7.19 -8.50 2.62
C PRO A 41 -6.83 -9.69 1.73
N ASP A 42 -7.42 -10.85 2.03
CA ASP A 42 -7.20 -12.11 1.30
C ASP A 42 -7.37 -11.98 -0.21
N TRP A 43 -8.48 -11.36 -0.65
CA TRP A 43 -8.79 -11.18 -2.07
C TRP A 43 -7.77 -10.32 -2.84
N ALA A 44 -6.98 -9.50 -2.12
CA ALA A 44 -5.93 -8.67 -2.71
C ALA A 44 -4.51 -9.27 -2.53
N THR A 45 -4.41 -10.50 -2.00
CA THR A 45 -3.13 -11.14 -1.67
C THR A 45 -2.76 -12.22 -2.67
N PHE A 46 -1.99 -11.85 -3.69
CA PHE A 46 -1.53 -12.78 -4.73
C PHE A 46 -0.09 -13.23 -4.48
N THR A 47 0.08 -14.44 -3.96
CA THR A 47 1.42 -15.02 -3.72
C THR A 47 1.93 -15.90 -4.86
N ASP A 48 1.10 -16.18 -5.86
CA ASP A 48 1.41 -17.04 -7.02
C ASP A 48 2.05 -18.39 -6.70
N GLY A 49 1.70 -18.94 -5.54
CA GLY A 49 2.24 -20.21 -5.07
C GLY A 49 3.68 -20.14 -4.56
N MET A 50 4.25 -18.93 -4.43
CA MET A 50 5.54 -18.75 -3.75
C MET A 50 5.44 -19.25 -2.31
N PRO A 51 6.46 -19.97 -1.82
CA PRO A 51 6.43 -20.53 -0.48
C PRO A 51 6.47 -19.41 0.56
N SER A 52 5.62 -19.55 1.57
CA SER A 52 5.71 -18.72 2.78
C SER A 52 6.82 -19.26 3.68
N HIS A 53 8.00 -18.64 3.60
CA HIS A 53 9.20 -19.01 4.36
C HIS A 53 9.94 -17.74 4.79
N VAL A 54 10.20 -17.58 6.09
CA VAL A 54 10.92 -16.42 6.61
C VAL A 54 12.43 -16.66 6.57
N SER A 55 13.13 -15.81 5.83
CA SER A 55 14.59 -15.79 5.79
C SER A 55 15.18 -14.81 6.80
N ALA A 56 16.31 -15.17 7.39
CA ALA A 56 17.06 -14.34 8.34
C ALA A 56 16.24 -13.83 9.56
N GLY A 57 15.12 -14.49 9.89
CA GLY A 57 14.22 -14.07 10.96
C GLY A 57 13.46 -12.76 10.69
N GLN A 58 13.41 -12.30 9.44
CA GLN A 58 12.70 -11.08 9.04
C GLN A 58 11.46 -11.46 8.23
N ARG A 59 10.27 -11.16 8.75
CA ARG A 59 8.98 -11.51 8.10
C ARG A 59 8.82 -10.90 6.71
N GLU A 60 9.46 -9.76 6.46
CA GLU A 60 9.51 -9.07 5.17
C GLU A 60 10.36 -9.83 4.14
N LEU A 61 11.35 -10.61 4.58
CA LEU A 61 12.17 -11.49 3.74
C LEU A 61 11.51 -12.85 3.57
N ASN A 62 10.31 -12.84 2.98
CA ASN A 62 9.52 -14.02 2.69
C ASN A 62 9.07 -14.00 1.22
N ALA A 63 9.33 -15.07 0.46
CA ALA A 63 9.04 -15.11 -0.97
C ALA A 63 7.57 -14.84 -1.31
N ALA A 64 6.63 -15.34 -0.50
CA ALA A 64 5.21 -15.06 -0.66
C ALA A 64 4.87 -13.58 -0.42
N VAL A 65 5.54 -12.93 0.53
CA VAL A 65 5.39 -11.50 0.83
C VAL A 65 5.96 -10.65 -0.30
N LEU A 66 7.15 -11.00 -0.81
CA LEU A 66 7.78 -10.29 -1.93
C LEU A 66 6.93 -10.39 -3.19
N GLU A 67 6.34 -11.54 -3.46
CA GLU A 67 5.44 -11.75 -4.61
C GLU A 67 4.14 -10.94 -4.47
N ALA A 68 3.47 -11.02 -3.32
CA ALA A 68 2.23 -10.28 -3.09
C ALA A 68 2.43 -8.76 -3.15
N THR A 69 3.54 -8.29 -2.58
CA THR A 69 3.97 -6.89 -2.68
C THR A 69 4.23 -6.49 -4.14
N THR A 70 4.90 -7.35 -4.92
CA THR A 70 5.15 -7.10 -6.35
C THR A 70 3.83 -7.01 -7.11
N ASN A 71 2.92 -7.96 -6.92
CA ASN A 71 1.60 -7.94 -7.56
C ASN A 71 0.83 -6.65 -7.24
N PHE A 72 0.95 -6.10 -6.02
CA PHE A 72 0.38 -4.79 -5.68
C PHE A 72 1.02 -3.64 -6.47
N TRP A 73 2.36 -3.60 -6.57
CA TRP A 73 3.03 -2.51 -7.30
C TRP A 73 2.70 -2.51 -8.79
N TYR A 74 2.53 -3.69 -9.39
CA TYR A 74 2.14 -3.86 -10.78
C TYR A 74 0.61 -3.81 -11.00
N ASP A 75 -0.16 -3.49 -9.95
CA ASP A 75 -1.62 -3.31 -10.01
C ASP A 75 -2.35 -4.52 -10.61
N ARG A 76 -1.91 -5.73 -10.23
CA ARG A 76 -2.55 -6.96 -10.69
C ARG A 76 -4.03 -6.95 -10.33
N ASP A 77 -4.85 -7.24 -11.32
CA ASP A 77 -6.32 -7.28 -11.19
C ASP A 77 -6.90 -5.99 -10.56
N GLY A 78 -6.20 -4.86 -10.64
CA GLY A 78 -6.64 -3.56 -10.11
C GLY A 78 -6.52 -3.40 -8.59
N ILE A 79 -5.72 -4.22 -7.90
CA ILE A 79 -5.65 -4.12 -6.42
C ILE A 79 -5.03 -2.82 -5.90
N GLN A 80 -4.16 -2.16 -6.67
CA GLN A 80 -3.66 -0.84 -6.30
C GLN A 80 -4.74 0.21 -6.54
N ASP A 81 -5.55 0.08 -7.60
CA ASP A 81 -6.75 0.91 -7.81
C ASP A 81 -7.70 0.83 -6.61
N GLU A 82 -8.02 -0.38 -6.15
CA GLU A 82 -8.92 -0.59 -5.01
C GLU A 82 -8.34 -0.05 -3.69
N TYR A 83 -7.03 -0.16 -3.49
CA TYR A 83 -6.35 0.46 -2.36
C TYR A 83 -6.48 1.98 -2.38
N LEU A 84 -6.25 2.60 -3.55
CA LEU A 84 -6.39 4.04 -3.73
C LEU A 84 -7.83 4.49 -3.53
N ALA A 85 -8.82 3.70 -3.97
CA ALA A 85 -10.23 3.95 -3.71
C ALA A 85 -10.57 3.87 -2.22
N ALA A 86 -10.02 2.90 -1.49
CA ALA A 86 -10.19 2.79 -0.04
C ALA A 86 -9.57 3.99 0.69
N LEU A 87 -8.37 4.41 0.28
CA LEU A 87 -7.68 5.60 0.81
C LEU A 87 -8.50 6.88 0.55
N ALA A 88 -9.01 7.06 -0.67
CA ALA A 88 -9.88 8.18 -1.03
C ALA A 88 -11.19 8.17 -0.22
N PHE A 89 -11.78 6.99 -0.01
CA PHE A 89 -12.98 6.83 0.81
C PHE A 89 -12.74 7.29 2.25
N VAL A 90 -11.65 6.85 2.88
CA VAL A 90 -11.26 7.28 4.23
C VAL A 90 -11.00 8.79 4.26
N ALA A 91 -10.28 9.34 3.27
CA ALA A 91 -10.00 10.76 3.22
C ALA A 91 -11.26 11.62 3.03
N SER A 92 -12.22 11.16 2.21
CA SER A 92 -13.50 11.84 2.01
C SER A 92 -14.30 11.98 3.32
N ARG A 93 -14.21 10.96 4.20
CA ARG A 93 -14.91 10.91 5.48
C ARG A 93 -14.41 11.96 6.49
N PHE A 94 -13.14 12.36 6.39
CA PHE A 94 -12.48 13.28 7.32
C PHE A 94 -12.03 14.58 6.66
N ARG A 95 -12.42 14.85 5.41
CA ARG A 95 -12.02 16.02 4.63
C ARG A 95 -12.16 17.35 5.38
N ASP A 96 -13.27 17.52 6.11
CA ASP A 96 -13.59 18.75 6.83
C ASP A 96 -13.33 18.64 8.34
N ASP A 97 -12.63 17.59 8.80
CA ASP A 97 -12.35 17.35 10.22
C ASP A 97 -10.95 17.88 10.59
N PRO A 98 -10.83 19.02 11.30
CA PRO A 98 -9.54 19.65 11.59
C PRO A 98 -8.67 18.86 12.57
N VAL A 99 -9.22 17.80 13.19
CA VAL A 99 -8.45 16.90 14.07
C VAL A 99 -7.55 15.98 13.26
N VAL A 100 -7.92 15.65 12.03
CA VAL A 100 -7.11 14.83 11.14
C VAL A 100 -6.07 15.72 10.45
N ALA A 101 -4.81 15.57 10.86
CA ALA A 101 -3.69 16.34 10.34
C ALA A 101 -3.16 15.80 9.00
N GLY A 102 -3.45 14.54 8.68
CA GLY A 102 -3.03 13.92 7.42
C GLY A 102 -3.22 12.41 7.38
N TYR A 103 -2.66 11.81 6.34
CA TYR A 103 -2.79 10.38 6.03
C TYR A 103 -1.40 9.77 5.80
N GLY A 104 -1.09 8.69 6.53
CA GLY A 104 0.01 7.79 6.21
C GLY A 104 -0.44 6.89 5.06
N VAL A 105 -0.06 7.26 3.83
CA VAL A 105 -0.68 6.67 2.63
C VAL A 105 -0.26 5.22 2.35
N TYR A 106 0.86 4.75 2.91
CA TYR A 106 1.29 3.35 2.91
C TYR A 106 2.43 3.18 3.93
N ASN A 107 2.25 2.34 4.95
CA ASN A 107 3.30 2.07 5.95
C ASN A 107 4.46 1.28 5.33
N GLU A 108 5.70 1.71 5.61
CA GLU A 108 6.96 1.01 5.28
C GLU A 108 6.92 0.25 3.94
N PRO A 109 6.89 0.96 2.79
CA PRO A 109 6.76 0.33 1.49
C PRO A 109 7.87 -0.69 1.24
N LEU A 110 7.47 -1.96 1.09
CA LEU A 110 8.39 -3.04 0.73
C LEU A 110 8.61 -3.05 -0.79
N PHE A 111 9.82 -3.37 -1.21
CA PHE A 111 10.24 -3.25 -2.60
C PHE A 111 9.78 -4.44 -3.49
N GLY A 112 9.25 -5.51 -2.88
CA GLY A 112 8.89 -6.74 -3.58
C GLY A 112 10.11 -7.32 -4.29
N TRP A 113 10.00 -7.63 -5.59
CA TRP A 113 11.13 -8.08 -6.41
C TRP A 113 11.86 -6.95 -7.15
N SER A 114 11.35 -5.72 -7.08
CA SER A 114 11.99 -4.58 -7.73
C SER A 114 12.98 -3.97 -6.75
N VAL A 115 14.28 -4.13 -6.96
CA VAL A 115 15.27 -3.61 -6.01
C VAL A 115 15.55 -2.11 -6.24
N PRO A 116 15.93 -1.37 -5.19
CA PRO A 116 16.41 0.01 -5.33
C PRO A 116 17.58 0.17 -6.31
N PRO A 117 17.67 1.30 -7.04
CA PRO A 117 16.76 2.46 -7.01
C PRO A 117 15.51 2.31 -7.91
N GLY A 118 15.39 1.19 -8.64
CA GLY A 118 14.29 1.00 -9.61
C GLY A 118 12.92 0.98 -8.95
N PHE A 119 12.84 0.51 -7.71
CA PHE A 119 11.61 0.55 -6.91
C PHE A 119 11.12 1.97 -6.66
N GLU A 120 11.99 2.83 -6.14
CA GLU A 120 11.65 4.18 -5.74
C GLU A 120 11.21 5.01 -6.95
N ASP A 121 12.00 4.95 -8.02
CA ASP A 121 11.79 5.79 -9.20
C ASP A 121 10.60 5.33 -10.06
N LEU A 122 10.43 4.01 -10.22
CA LEU A 122 9.48 3.46 -11.20
C LEU A 122 8.16 2.99 -10.58
N LEU A 123 8.12 2.66 -9.28
CA LEU A 123 6.94 2.11 -8.62
C LEU A 123 6.42 3.02 -7.50
N LEU A 124 7.27 3.34 -6.53
CA LEU A 124 6.85 4.02 -5.32
C LEU A 124 6.50 5.50 -5.55
N PHE A 125 7.37 6.23 -6.26
CA PHE A 125 7.12 7.65 -6.55
C PHE A 125 5.84 7.83 -7.39
N PRO A 126 5.60 7.06 -8.47
CA PRO A 126 4.33 7.09 -9.18
C PRO A 126 3.12 6.74 -8.29
N PHE A 127 3.22 5.72 -7.44
CA PHE A 127 2.15 5.38 -6.49
C PHE A 127 1.79 6.57 -5.59
N TYR A 128 2.76 7.28 -5.02
CA TYR A 128 2.48 8.45 -4.18
C TYR A 128 1.76 9.56 -4.95
N ARG A 129 2.09 9.77 -6.22
CA ARG A 129 1.36 10.72 -7.07
C ARG A 129 -0.10 10.32 -7.24
N ARG A 130 -0.37 9.03 -7.49
CA ARG A 130 -1.75 8.50 -7.56
C ARG A 130 -2.50 8.63 -6.25
N ALA A 131 -1.83 8.38 -5.11
CA ALA A 131 -2.41 8.52 -3.78
C ALA A 131 -2.80 9.97 -3.47
N ILE A 132 -1.92 10.93 -3.81
CA ILE A 132 -2.21 12.36 -3.65
C ILE A 132 -3.39 12.77 -4.55
N ASP A 133 -3.41 12.32 -5.80
CA ASP A 133 -4.53 12.57 -6.73
C ASP A 133 -5.84 12.01 -6.16
N ALA A 134 -5.84 10.75 -5.69
CA ALA A 134 -7.02 10.11 -5.11
C ALA A 134 -7.55 10.84 -3.86
N ILE A 135 -6.67 11.32 -2.97
CA ILE A 135 -7.05 12.01 -1.74
C ILE A 135 -7.55 13.43 -2.01
N THR A 136 -6.88 14.16 -2.91
CA THR A 136 -7.04 15.61 -3.05
C THR A 136 -7.86 16.02 -4.27
N GLY A 137 -7.94 15.16 -5.30
CA GLY A 137 -8.39 15.50 -6.64
C GLY A 137 -7.46 16.47 -7.38
N VAL A 138 -6.27 16.73 -6.85
CA VAL A 138 -5.28 17.65 -7.43
C VAL A 138 -4.19 16.84 -8.12
N ARG A 139 -4.04 17.10 -9.43
CA ARG A 139 -2.99 16.53 -10.26
C ARG A 139 -1.81 17.48 -10.38
N ASP A 140 -0.61 16.92 -10.51
CA ASP A 140 0.63 17.68 -10.72
C ASP A 140 0.85 18.14 -12.16
N GLY A 141 -0.09 17.85 -13.06
CA GLY A 141 -0.06 18.26 -14.47
C GLY A 141 0.95 17.50 -15.33
N ILE A 142 1.68 16.52 -14.79
CA ILE A 142 2.63 15.72 -15.56
C ILE A 142 1.84 14.69 -16.40
N PRO A 143 2.04 14.64 -17.74
CA PRO A 143 1.30 13.74 -18.62
C PRO A 143 1.46 12.25 -18.26
N CYS A 144 0.34 11.55 -18.37
CA CYS A 144 0.20 10.13 -18.13
C CYS A 144 0.32 9.37 -19.46
N TRP A 145 1.52 8.89 -19.78
CA TRP A 145 1.79 8.21 -21.06
C TRP A 145 1.31 6.75 -21.00
N SER A 146 0.03 6.52 -21.30
CA SER A 146 -0.58 5.18 -21.37
C SER A 146 -0.07 4.27 -22.50
N GLY A 147 0.96 4.71 -23.26
CA GLY A 147 1.48 4.03 -24.45
C GLY A 147 2.83 3.32 -24.28
N PHE A 148 3.42 3.32 -23.08
CA PHE A 148 4.68 2.63 -22.80
C PHE A 148 4.51 1.73 -21.58
N PHE A 149 4.88 0.46 -21.70
CA PHE A 149 4.87 -0.51 -20.60
C PHE A 149 5.98 -0.14 -19.60
N MET A 150 5.67 0.81 -18.73
CA MET A 150 6.36 1.04 -17.47
C MET A 150 5.34 0.80 -16.36
N PRO A 151 5.73 0.18 -15.24
CA PRO A 151 4.83 -0.22 -14.18
C PRO A 151 4.42 0.98 -13.33
N ALA A 152 3.65 1.88 -13.91
CA ALA A 152 3.03 2.97 -13.18
C ALA A 152 1.72 3.29 -13.88
N PRO A 153 0.59 2.71 -13.42
CA PRO A 153 -0.71 3.14 -13.87
C PRO A 153 -0.81 4.63 -13.56
N CYS A 154 -0.96 5.40 -14.61
CA CYS A 154 -0.72 6.81 -14.60
C CYS A 154 -1.99 7.53 -14.09
N GLY A 155 -1.86 8.26 -12.97
CA GLY A 155 -2.97 8.98 -12.31
C GLY A 155 -3.96 8.09 -11.56
N TYR A 156 -4.76 8.67 -10.66
CA TYR A 156 -5.97 8.00 -10.17
C TYR A 156 -7.07 8.19 -11.22
N ARG A 157 -7.89 7.16 -11.48
CA ARG A 157 -8.94 7.23 -12.53
C ARG A 157 -9.92 8.37 -12.24
N ASP A 158 -10.33 9.08 -13.29
CA ASP A 158 -11.42 10.08 -13.25
C ASP A 158 -12.76 9.43 -12.86
#